data_AF-A0A969MIB0-F1
#
_entry.id   AF-A0A969MIB0-F1
#
_cell.length_a   1.000
_cell.length_b   1.000
_cell.length_c   1.000
_cell.angle_alpha   90.00
_cell.angle_beta   90.00
_cell.angle_gamma   90.00
#
_symmetry.space_group_name_H-M   'P 1'
#
loop_
_entity.id
_entity.type
_entity.pdbx_description
1 polymer ?
#
loop_
_entity_poly.entity_id
_entity_poly.type
_entity_poly.pdbx_seq_one_letter_code
_entity_poly.pdbx_strand_id
1 'polypeptide(L)'
;MPVSKCSNKKWRIGHGDCKFNSKEKAENAFKHWVKTKEGVEMDFNIEDTVSMDIPLLIRIFEYMHEDVKDDVEIHEIADRLISLSALGRVLNMDDYEQIVPAQDPEVKRIAELSGIHKY
;
A
#
# COMPACT_ATOMS: atom_id res chain seq x y z
N MET A 1 -9.64 1.51 -13.25
CA MET A 1 -11.06 1.12 -13.11
C MET A 1 -11.18 -0.37 -12.82
N PRO A 2 -12.00 -0.80 -11.84
CA PRO A 2 -12.05 -2.20 -11.37
C PRO A 2 -12.60 -3.17 -12.41
N VAL A 3 -13.36 -2.69 -13.40
CA VAL A 3 -13.82 -3.48 -14.55
C VAL A 3 -13.44 -2.77 -15.84
N SER A 4 -12.83 -3.50 -16.77
CA SER A 4 -12.36 -2.95 -18.06
C SER A 4 -12.73 -3.84 -19.23
N LYS A 5 -13.00 -3.22 -20.39
CA LYS A 5 -13.28 -3.93 -21.65
C LYS A 5 -11.97 -4.30 -22.33
N CYS A 6 -11.85 -5.55 -22.73
CA CYS A 6 -10.69 -6.09 -23.41
C CYS A 6 -10.83 -5.96 -24.94
N SER A 7 -9.70 -6.10 -25.64
CA SER A 7 -9.63 -6.11 -27.10
C SER A 7 -10.51 -7.20 -27.73
N ASN A 8 -10.66 -8.34 -27.04
CA ASN A 8 -11.52 -9.46 -27.46
C ASN A 8 -13.03 -9.25 -27.17
N LYS A 9 -13.47 -8.02 -26.88
CA LYS A 9 -14.85 -7.64 -26.51
C LYS A 9 -15.39 -8.27 -25.21
N LYS A 10 -14.59 -9.08 -24.50
CA LYS A 10 -14.88 -9.54 -23.16
C LYS A 10 -14.48 -8.47 -22.13
N TRP A 11 -14.78 -8.73 -20.88
CA TRP A 11 -14.55 -7.85 -19.75
C TRP A 11 -13.66 -8.58 -18.74
N ARG A 12 -12.83 -7.81 -18.03
CA ARG A 12 -11.96 -8.27 -16.95
C ARG A 12 -12.18 -7.44 -15.69
N ILE A 13 -11.80 -8.00 -14.56
CA ILE A 13 -11.70 -7.28 -13.28
C ILE A 13 -10.21 -6.96 -13.06
N GLY A 14 -9.87 -5.68 -12.87
CA GLY A 14 -8.49 -5.21 -12.73
C GLY A 14 -7.59 -5.63 -13.89
N HIS A 15 -6.45 -6.25 -13.56
CA HIS A 15 -5.47 -6.82 -14.49
C HIS A 15 -5.67 -8.32 -14.76
N GLY A 16 -6.74 -8.92 -14.22
CA GLY A 16 -7.02 -10.35 -14.40
C GLY A 16 -7.50 -10.73 -15.80
N ASP A 17 -7.87 -12.00 -15.95
CA ASP A 17 -8.27 -12.58 -17.23
C ASP A 17 -9.54 -11.94 -17.82
N CYS A 18 -9.53 -11.77 -19.15
CA CYS A 18 -10.68 -11.33 -19.95
C CYS A 18 -11.70 -12.45 -20.12
N LYS A 19 -12.46 -12.73 -19.07
CA LYS A 19 -13.38 -13.89 -18.99
C LYS A 19 -14.87 -13.53 -19.06
N PHE A 20 -15.26 -12.30 -18.76
CA PHE A 20 -16.67 -11.94 -18.63
C PHE A 20 -17.25 -11.48 -19.96
N ASN A 21 -18.41 -12.00 -20.34
CA ASN A 21 -19.02 -11.65 -21.63
C ASN A 21 -19.82 -10.33 -21.60
N SER A 22 -20.03 -9.73 -20.42
CA SER A 22 -20.69 -8.43 -20.26
C SER A 22 -20.12 -7.66 -19.08
N LYS A 23 -20.27 -6.32 -19.12
CA LYS A 23 -19.87 -5.40 -18.05
C LYS A 23 -20.57 -5.74 -16.74
N GLU A 24 -21.89 -5.93 -16.80
CA GLU A 24 -22.74 -6.25 -15.65
C GLU A 24 -22.29 -7.54 -14.93
N LYS A 25 -21.90 -8.58 -15.69
CA LYS A 25 -21.38 -9.82 -15.09
C LYS A 25 -20.05 -9.61 -14.37
N ALA A 26 -19.15 -8.80 -14.94
CA ALA A 26 -17.88 -8.47 -14.31
C ALA A 26 -18.09 -7.61 -13.05
N GLU A 27 -19.02 -6.65 -13.07
CA GLU A 27 -19.35 -5.79 -11.93
C GLU A 27 -20.01 -6.59 -10.80
N ASN A 28 -20.94 -7.49 -11.11
CA ASN A 28 -21.57 -8.34 -10.11
C ASN A 28 -20.57 -9.33 -9.49
N ALA A 29 -19.66 -9.88 -10.29
CA ALA A 29 -18.58 -10.72 -9.77
C ALA A 29 -17.62 -9.94 -8.86
N PHE A 30 -17.31 -8.68 -9.21
CA PHE A 30 -16.52 -7.79 -8.36
C PHE A 30 -17.24 -7.47 -7.05
N LYS A 31 -18.53 -7.09 -7.09
CA LYS A 31 -19.35 -6.86 -5.89
C LYS A 31 -19.42 -8.08 -4.98
N HIS A 32 -19.57 -9.27 -5.56
CA HIS A 32 -19.55 -10.52 -4.79
C HIS A 32 -18.19 -10.76 -4.15
N TRP A 33 -17.09 -10.59 -4.90
CA TRP A 33 -15.74 -10.74 -4.37
C TRP A 33 -15.45 -9.79 -3.19
N VAL A 34 -15.85 -8.51 -3.33
CA VAL A 34 -15.77 -7.50 -2.26
C VAL A 34 -16.63 -7.92 -1.05
N LYS A 35 -17.88 -8.33 -1.28
CA LYS A 35 -18.81 -8.72 -0.21
C LYS A 35 -18.40 -10.00 0.53
N THR A 36 -17.77 -10.96 -0.17
CA THR A 36 -17.27 -12.20 0.45
C THR A 36 -15.99 -11.99 1.26
N LYS A 37 -15.27 -10.88 1.03
CA LYS A 37 -14.15 -10.46 1.84
C LYS A 37 -14.59 -9.34 2.80
N GLU A 38 -15.48 -9.66 3.74
CA GLU A 38 -15.77 -8.78 4.88
C GLU A 38 -14.45 -8.47 5.62
N GLY A 39 -13.92 -7.25 5.45
CA GLY A 39 -12.83 -6.73 6.29
C GLY A 39 -11.60 -6.15 5.61
N VAL A 40 -11.58 -5.88 4.29
CA VAL A 40 -10.44 -5.21 3.65
C VAL A 40 -10.90 -4.18 2.62
N GLU A 41 -11.17 -2.95 3.07
CA GLU A 41 -10.93 -1.78 2.21
C GLU A 41 -9.41 -1.64 2.07
N MET A 42 -8.82 -2.37 1.14
CA MET A 42 -7.50 -2.02 0.62
C MET A 42 -7.76 -1.44 -0.75
N ASP A 43 -7.77 -0.11 -0.79
CA ASP A 43 -7.47 0.63 -1.99
C ASP A 43 -6.08 0.15 -2.46
N PHE A 44 -6.10 -0.78 -3.42
CA PHE A 44 -4.87 -1.28 -4.02
C PHE A 44 -4.27 -0.09 -4.75
N ASN A 45 -3.11 0.40 -4.31
CA ASN A 45 -2.28 1.27 -5.12
C ASN A 45 -1.99 0.55 -6.45
N ILE A 46 -2.81 0.82 -7.48
CA ILE A 46 -2.86 0.01 -8.72
C ILE A 46 -1.56 0.16 -9.51
N GLU A 47 -0.80 1.22 -9.25
CA GLU A 47 0.40 1.62 -9.98
C GLU A 47 1.65 1.70 -9.08
N ASP A 48 1.59 1.14 -7.84
CA ASP A 48 2.66 1.24 -6.81
C ASP A 48 3.29 2.64 -6.75
N THR A 49 2.46 3.66 -6.88
CA THR A 49 2.89 5.06 -6.97
C THR A 49 2.67 5.76 -5.64
N VAL A 50 3.72 6.38 -5.12
CA VAL A 50 3.69 7.10 -3.85
C VAL A 50 3.86 8.59 -4.12
N SER A 51 2.97 9.41 -3.55
CA SER A 51 3.14 10.87 -3.51
C SER A 51 3.61 11.27 -2.12
N MET A 52 4.67 12.07 -2.04
CA MET A 52 5.21 12.57 -0.78
C MET A 52 5.69 14.01 -0.93
N ASP A 53 5.75 14.74 0.18
CA ASP A 53 6.37 16.05 0.22
C ASP A 53 7.92 15.95 0.15
N ILE A 54 8.55 17.07 -0.19
CA ILE A 54 10.01 17.14 -0.34
C ILE A 54 10.76 16.90 0.99
N PRO A 55 10.32 17.45 2.15
CA PRO A 55 10.94 17.14 3.43
C PRO A 55 10.99 15.64 3.76
N LEU A 56 9.88 14.92 3.60
CA LEU A 56 9.82 13.48 3.84
C LEU A 56 10.73 12.72 2.88
N LEU A 57 10.69 13.06 1.59
CA LEU A 57 11.55 12.43 0.57
C LEU A 57 13.03 12.53 0.93
N ILE A 58 13.50 13.72 1.29
CA ILE A 58 14.89 13.96 1.69
C ILE A 58 15.23 13.12 2.92
N ARG A 59 14.35 13.11 3.94
CA ARG A 59 14.60 12.38 5.18
C ARG A 59 14.70 10.87 4.97
N ILE A 60 13.88 10.31 4.09
CA ILE A 60 13.95 8.90 3.72
C ILE A 60 15.28 8.59 3.01
N PHE A 61 15.72 9.45 2.10
CA PHE A 61 17.00 9.26 1.39
C PHE A 61 18.22 9.36 2.31
N GLU A 62 18.21 10.29 3.27
CA GLU A 62 19.25 10.36 4.31
C GLU A 62 19.33 9.05 5.09
N TYR A 63 18.17 8.55 5.57
CA TYR A 63 18.10 7.29 6.31
C TYR A 63 18.63 6.10 5.49
N MET A 64 18.19 6.00 4.23
CA MET A 64 18.65 4.95 3.30
C MET A 64 20.15 5.00 3.05
N HIS A 65 20.76 6.17 3.10
CA HIS A 65 22.19 6.35 2.87
C HIS A 65 23.04 6.11 4.12
N GLU A 66 22.56 6.52 5.30
CA GLU A 66 23.36 6.54 6.54
C GLU A 66 23.15 5.31 7.42
N ASP A 67 21.91 4.84 7.56
CA ASP A 67 21.52 3.88 8.61
C ASP A 67 21.13 2.50 8.07
N VAL A 68 20.61 2.43 6.84
CA VAL A 68 20.17 1.17 6.24
C VAL A 68 21.35 0.27 5.89
N LYS A 69 21.33 -0.97 6.37
CA LYS A 69 22.46 -1.92 6.25
C LYS A 69 22.26 -2.96 5.16
N ASP A 70 21.02 -3.31 4.86
CA ASP A 70 20.66 -4.35 3.92
C ASP A 70 19.48 -3.93 3.02
N ASP A 71 19.34 -4.65 1.92
CA ASP A 71 18.26 -4.48 0.96
C ASP A 71 16.88 -4.86 1.52
N VAL A 72 16.85 -5.75 2.51
CA VAL A 72 15.62 -6.17 3.20
C VAL A 72 14.92 -4.97 3.84
N GLU A 73 15.65 -4.12 4.54
CA GLU A 73 15.06 -2.93 5.17
C GLU A 73 14.53 -1.90 4.15
N ILE A 74 15.19 -1.77 2.99
CA ILE A 74 14.68 -0.92 1.89
C ILE A 74 13.33 -1.44 1.38
N HIS A 75 13.20 -2.76 1.24
CA HIS A 75 11.94 -3.39 0.84
C HIS A 75 10.84 -3.16 1.89
N GLU A 76 11.14 -3.26 3.18
CA GLU A 76 10.16 -2.96 4.24
C GLU A 76 9.69 -1.50 4.21
N ILE A 77 10.60 -0.55 3.95
CA ILE A 77 10.25 0.87 3.79
C ILE A 77 9.32 1.05 2.59
N ALA A 78 9.61 0.41 1.45
CA ALA A 78 8.76 0.48 0.26
C ALA A 78 7.34 -0.05 0.53
N ASP A 79 7.22 -1.17 1.23
CA ASP A 79 5.92 -1.75 1.60
C ASP A 79 5.11 -0.83 2.52
N ARG A 80 5.78 -0.17 3.48
CA ARG A 80 5.14 0.84 4.35
C ARG A 80 4.67 2.05 3.57
N LEU A 81 5.48 2.55 2.62
CA LEU A 81 5.10 3.66 1.74
C LEU A 81 3.88 3.32 0.87
N ILE A 82 3.82 2.11 0.30
CA ILE A 82 2.66 1.64 -0.46
C ILE A 82 1.42 1.56 0.44
N SER A 83 1.57 1.01 1.64
CA SER A 83 0.47 0.84 2.60
C SER A 83 -0.10 2.19 3.06
N LEU A 84 0.77 3.15 3.38
CA LEU A 84 0.37 4.47 3.84
C LEU A 84 -0.20 5.35 2.72
N SER A 85 0.23 5.12 1.48
CA SER A 85 -0.25 5.83 0.29
C SER A 85 -1.52 5.22 -0.33
N ALA A 86 -2.04 4.12 0.22
CA ALA A 86 -3.14 3.35 -0.35
C ALA A 86 -4.35 4.22 -0.74
N LEU A 87 -4.68 5.27 0.03
CA LEU A 87 -5.80 6.19 -0.24
C LEU A 87 -5.47 7.37 -1.17
N GLY A 88 -4.35 7.31 -1.90
CA GLY A 88 -3.90 8.38 -2.81
C GLY A 88 -3.51 9.68 -2.10
N ARG A 89 -3.29 9.64 -0.79
CA ARG A 89 -2.86 10.81 -0.01
C ARG A 89 -1.38 11.13 -0.26
N VAL A 90 -1.03 12.40 -0.09
CA VAL A 90 0.38 12.83 -0.06
C VAL A 90 0.94 12.56 1.32
N LEU A 91 2.00 11.75 1.40
CA LEU A 91 2.73 11.48 2.62
C LEU A 91 3.58 12.69 3.02
N ASN A 92 3.74 12.92 4.32
CA ASN A 92 4.53 14.02 4.85
C ASN A 92 5.29 13.60 6.12
N MET A 93 5.98 14.54 6.76
CA MET A 93 6.81 14.25 7.95
C MET A 93 6.05 13.60 9.12
N ASP A 94 4.74 13.77 9.24
CA ASP A 94 3.92 13.10 10.26
C ASP A 94 3.87 11.57 10.07
N ASP A 95 4.18 11.09 8.86
CA ASP A 95 4.21 9.67 8.52
C ASP A 95 5.59 9.02 8.75
N TYR A 96 6.63 9.82 9.02
CA TYR A 96 8.01 9.35 9.01
C TYR A 96 8.25 8.20 10.00
N GLU A 97 7.73 8.29 11.23
CA GLU A 97 7.90 7.25 12.25
C GLU A 97 7.25 5.91 11.87
N GLN A 98 6.18 5.95 11.07
CA GLN A 98 5.50 4.75 10.56
C GLN A 98 6.25 4.13 9.38
N ILE A 99 7.03 4.93 8.63
CA ILE A 99 7.86 4.48 7.51
C ILE A 99 9.20 3.94 8.02
N VAL A 100 9.83 4.69 8.93
CA VAL A 100 11.12 4.41 9.54
C VAL A 100 10.95 4.30 11.07
N PRO A 101 10.55 3.13 11.59
CA PRO A 101 10.39 2.91 13.01
C PRO A 101 11.76 2.88 13.70
N ALA A 102 11.79 3.29 14.97
CA ALA A 102 13.00 3.26 15.78
C ALA A 102 13.63 1.86 15.79
N GLN A 103 14.90 1.77 15.38
CA GLN A 103 15.65 0.52 15.33
C GLN A 103 16.20 0.10 16.71
N ASP A 104 16.16 0.99 17.71
CA ASP A 104 16.66 0.70 19.05
C ASP A 104 15.84 -0.43 19.72
N PRO A 105 16.47 -1.54 20.12
CA PRO A 105 15.80 -2.67 20.76
C PRO A 105 15.06 -2.32 22.05
N GLU A 106 15.54 -1.32 22.80
CA GLU A 106 14.87 -0.84 24.01
C GLU A 106 13.62 -0.03 23.66
N VAL A 107 13.70 0.82 22.63
CA VAL A 107 12.55 1.58 22.12
C VAL A 107 11.51 0.66 21.48
N LYS A 108 11.91 -0.36 20.71
CA LYS A 108 11.01 -1.40 20.18
C LYS A 108 10.25 -2.11 21.30
N ARG A 109 10.96 -2.54 22.35
CA ARG A 109 10.32 -3.17 23.53
C ARG A 109 9.34 -2.22 24.23
N ILE A 110 9.70 -0.94 24.39
CA ILE A 110 8.82 0.05 25.01
C ILE A 110 7.58 0.31 24.13
N ALA A 111 7.75 0.40 22.81
CA ALA A 111 6.65 0.57 21.86
C ALA A 111 5.68 -0.62 21.91
N GLU A 112 6.20 -1.85 21.90
CA GLU A 112 5.41 -3.08 22.03
C GLU A 112 4.66 -3.17 23.38
N LEU A 113 5.32 -2.77 24.48
CA LEU A 113 4.72 -2.73 25.81
C LEU A 113 3.67 -1.62 25.97
N SER A 114 3.82 -0.51 25.24
CA SER A 114 2.89 0.63 25.28
C SER A 114 1.60 0.42 24.49
N GLY A 115 1.53 -0.60 23.62
CA GLY A 115 0.31 -0.98 22.90
C GLY A 115 -0.16 0.02 21.83
N ILE A 116 0.71 0.90 21.32
CA ILE A 116 0.35 1.99 20.39
C ILE A 116 0.22 1.53 18.92
N HIS A 117 0.34 0.23 18.61
CA HIS A 117 0.00 -0.31 17.29
C HIS A 117 -1.21 -1.27 17.35
N LYS A 118 -2.39 -0.67 17.58
CA LYS A 118 -3.65 -1.20 17.07
C LYS A 118 -4.32 -0.10 16.27
N TYR A 119 -4.11 -0.10 14.95
CA TYR A 119 -5.11 -0.30 13.90
C TYR A 119 -4.47 0.05 12.56
#